data_AF-A0A3L9Y0Q8-F1
#
_entry.id   AF-A0A3L9Y0Q8-F1
#
_cell.length_a   1.000
_cell.length_b   1.000
_cell.length_c   1.000
_cell.angle_alpha   90.00
_cell.angle_beta   90.00
_cell.angle_gamma   90.00
#
_symmetry.space_group_name_H-M   'P 1'
#
loop_
_entity.id
_entity.type
_entity.pdbx_description
1 polymer ?
#
loop_
_entity_poly.entity_id
_entity_poly.type
_entity_poly.pdbx_seq_one_letter_code
_entity_poly.pdbx_strand_id
1 'polypeptide(L)'
;MPPRAASVAGLPRWVRISRSAGCGARLVTKFSRVLRNPSGSGGGRMSMTLPPAQPLAKQRDRTMSLDPILNAPAEVQVHVLAVIAAVTLGPFAIYRRRRDRVHKILGYLWVSAMAVLAGSGLFIESALWAMLGPFGPIHLLSLWVLYTLWRGVQAARRRDPAKHSLTMRELYWQSLGIAGLFTLLPGRRINRVVFPETPEVGGAVVVLGVLTIVTLAIIGRKRRGGTT
;
A
#
# COMPACT_ATOMS: atom_id res chain seq x y z
N MET A 1 -61.60 21.92 26.87
CA MET A 1 -61.69 21.80 25.41
C MET A 1 -60.35 22.16 24.79
N PRO A 2 -59.81 21.31 23.90
CA PRO A 2 -58.42 21.34 23.40
C PRO A 2 -58.18 22.33 22.22
N PRO A 3 -56.90 22.56 21.85
CA PRO A 3 -56.45 23.63 20.94
C PRO A 3 -56.52 23.29 19.44
N ARG A 4 -56.57 24.36 18.62
CA ARG A 4 -56.46 24.33 17.15
C ARG A 4 -55.02 24.01 16.72
N ALA A 5 -54.89 23.02 15.85
CA ALA A 5 -53.63 22.56 15.27
C ALA A 5 -53.08 23.55 14.22
N ALA A 6 -51.77 23.81 14.31
CA ALA A 6 -51.00 24.50 13.28
C ALA A 6 -50.60 23.52 12.17
N SER A 7 -50.76 23.99 10.93
CA SER A 7 -50.27 23.37 9.71
C SER A 7 -48.73 23.43 9.66
N VAL A 8 -48.08 22.28 9.46
CA VAL A 8 -46.66 22.22 9.08
C VAL A 8 -46.54 21.37 7.82
N ALA A 9 -46.35 22.06 6.71
CA ALA A 9 -45.94 21.50 5.44
C ALA A 9 -44.42 21.29 5.40
N GLY A 10 -43.98 20.24 4.69
CA GLY A 10 -42.64 20.19 4.10
C GLY A 10 -41.65 19.23 4.76
N LEU A 11 -41.73 17.94 4.44
CA LEU A 11 -40.60 17.02 4.57
C LEU A 11 -40.38 16.25 3.25
N PRO A 12 -39.11 16.04 2.84
CA PRO A 12 -38.73 15.55 1.50
C PRO A 12 -39.00 14.07 1.26
N ARG A 13 -39.32 13.77 -0.01
CA ARG A 13 -39.94 12.56 -0.58
C ARG A 13 -39.09 11.27 -0.57
N TRP A 14 -37.89 11.25 0.02
CA TRP A 14 -36.95 10.13 -0.15
C TRP A 14 -36.87 9.14 1.02
N VAL A 15 -37.74 9.27 2.02
CA VAL A 15 -37.98 8.22 3.03
C VAL A 15 -39.24 7.45 2.66
N ARG A 16 -39.11 6.53 1.69
CA ARG A 16 -40.09 5.45 1.48
C ARG A 16 -39.35 4.15 1.20
N ILE A 17 -38.82 3.57 2.27
CA ILE A 17 -38.37 2.18 2.29
C ILE A 17 -39.62 1.31 2.17
N SER A 18 -39.76 0.66 1.02
CA SER A 18 -40.78 -0.36 0.77
C SER A 18 -40.58 -1.53 1.73
N ARG A 19 -41.45 -1.61 2.74
CA ARG A 19 -41.79 -2.85 3.43
C ARG A 19 -43.07 -3.38 2.78
N SER A 20 -42.96 -4.46 2.01
CA SER A 20 -44.09 -5.33 1.71
C SER A 20 -43.77 -6.73 2.20
N ALA A 21 -44.33 -7.06 3.35
CA ALA A 21 -44.55 -8.43 3.79
C ALA A 21 -45.79 -8.99 3.07
N GLY A 22 -45.81 -10.30 2.84
CA GLY A 22 -47.05 -11.07 2.76
C GLY A 22 -47.18 -12.07 1.61
N CYS A 23 -47.51 -13.31 2.01
CA CYS A 23 -47.95 -14.48 1.23
C CYS A 23 -46.85 -15.25 0.49
N GLY A 24 -46.48 -16.47 0.87
CA GLY A 24 -47.30 -17.54 1.43
C GLY A 24 -47.45 -18.64 0.38
N ALA A 25 -46.85 -19.80 0.67
CA ALA A 25 -47.20 -21.10 0.12
C ALA A 25 -47.18 -21.27 -1.42
N ARG A 26 -46.08 -21.84 -1.93
CA ARG A 26 -46.11 -23.01 -2.85
C ARG A 26 -44.72 -23.57 -3.10
N LEU A 27 -44.23 -24.28 -2.07
CA LEU A 27 -43.39 -25.46 -2.28
C LEU A 27 -44.28 -26.53 -2.93
N VAL A 28 -43.69 -27.42 -3.74
CA VAL A 28 -44.33 -28.56 -4.43
C VAL A 28 -45.02 -28.21 -5.75
N THR A 29 -44.27 -28.34 -6.86
CA THR A 29 -44.67 -28.88 -8.19
C THR A 29 -43.82 -28.31 -9.35
N LYS A 30 -42.50 -28.43 -9.28
CA LYS A 30 -41.66 -28.31 -10.49
C LYS A 30 -40.49 -29.28 -10.52
N PHE A 31 -40.72 -30.49 -10.00
CA PHE A 31 -39.76 -31.62 -10.06
C PHE A 31 -40.29 -32.80 -10.89
N SER A 32 -41.27 -32.56 -11.78
CA SER A 32 -41.93 -33.60 -12.58
C SER A 32 -41.84 -33.37 -14.09
N ARG A 33 -40.88 -32.54 -14.55
CA ARG A 33 -40.63 -32.30 -15.99
C ARG A 33 -39.28 -32.85 -16.49
N VAL A 34 -38.60 -33.68 -15.70
CA VAL A 34 -37.31 -34.30 -16.07
C VAL A 34 -37.45 -35.77 -16.51
N LEU A 35 -38.62 -36.41 -16.32
CA LEU A 35 -38.82 -37.83 -16.65
C LEU A 35 -39.76 -38.07 -17.84
N ARG A 36 -39.57 -37.34 -18.96
CA ARG A 36 -40.41 -37.56 -20.14
C ARG A 36 -39.71 -37.26 -21.47
N ASN A 37 -38.58 -37.92 -21.74
CA ASN A 37 -38.19 -38.26 -23.11
C ASN A 37 -37.02 -39.29 -23.17
N PRO A 38 -37.26 -40.58 -23.45
CA PRO A 38 -36.20 -41.54 -23.72
C PRO A 38 -36.23 -41.95 -25.19
N SER A 39 -35.86 -41.06 -26.12
CA SER A 39 -35.70 -41.42 -27.54
C SER A 39 -34.84 -40.37 -28.26
N GLY A 40 -33.53 -40.58 -28.25
CA GLY A 40 -32.57 -39.75 -28.97
C GLY A 40 -31.34 -40.57 -29.31
N SER A 41 -31.47 -41.42 -30.32
CA SER A 41 -30.38 -42.17 -30.95
C SER A 41 -29.41 -41.19 -31.61
N GLY A 42 -28.37 -40.81 -30.88
CA GLY A 42 -27.22 -40.07 -31.39
C GLY A 42 -25.96 -40.84 -31.01
N GLY A 43 -25.55 -41.78 -31.86
CA GLY A 43 -24.26 -42.47 -31.77
C GLY A 43 -23.10 -41.53 -32.08
N GLY A 44 -22.93 -40.49 -31.25
CA GLY A 44 -21.73 -39.69 -31.19
C GLY A 44 -20.78 -40.36 -30.21
N ARG A 45 -19.74 -41.00 -30.73
CA ARG A 45 -18.60 -41.48 -29.95
C ARG A 45 -18.01 -40.25 -29.26
N MET A 46 -18.46 -39.94 -28.04
CA MET A 46 -17.84 -38.93 -27.19
C MET A 46 -16.44 -39.44 -26.88
N SER A 47 -15.49 -39.11 -27.76
CA SER A 47 -14.09 -39.06 -27.38
C SER A 47 -14.02 -38.04 -26.26
N MET A 48 -14.15 -38.53 -25.04
CA MET A 48 -13.76 -37.84 -23.84
C MET A 48 -12.24 -37.72 -23.92
N THR A 49 -11.77 -36.77 -24.73
CA THR A 49 -10.39 -36.28 -24.62
C THR A 49 -10.28 -35.75 -23.21
N LEU A 50 -9.73 -36.58 -22.32
CA LEU A 50 -9.21 -36.14 -21.05
C LEU A 50 -8.36 -34.89 -21.34
N PRO A 51 -8.60 -33.74 -20.68
CA PRO A 51 -7.66 -32.65 -20.78
C PRO A 51 -6.27 -33.24 -20.46
N PRO A 52 -5.23 -32.94 -21.24
CA PRO A 52 -3.89 -33.43 -20.92
C PRO A 52 -3.64 -33.09 -19.46
N ALA A 53 -3.24 -34.09 -18.67
CA ALA A 53 -2.84 -33.86 -17.29
C ALA A 53 -1.88 -32.68 -17.31
N GLN A 54 -2.34 -31.52 -16.81
CA GLN A 54 -1.56 -30.30 -16.79
C GLN A 54 -0.26 -30.70 -16.09
N PRO A 55 0.89 -30.61 -16.79
CA PRO A 55 2.09 -31.25 -16.30
C PRO A 55 2.40 -30.63 -14.95
N LEU A 56 2.43 -31.48 -13.92
CA LEU A 56 2.93 -31.15 -12.58
C LEU A 56 4.34 -30.51 -12.62
N ALA A 57 4.99 -30.50 -13.79
CA ALA A 57 6.20 -29.77 -14.11
C ALA A 57 6.05 -28.24 -14.13
N LYS A 58 4.88 -27.64 -14.44
CA LYS A 58 4.74 -26.17 -14.49
C LYS A 58 4.85 -25.50 -13.10
N GLN A 59 4.83 -26.29 -12.04
CA GLN A 59 4.81 -25.79 -10.66
C GLN A 59 6.09 -26.13 -9.88
N ARG A 60 7.04 -26.84 -10.49
CA ARG A 60 8.16 -27.46 -9.77
C ARG A 60 9.47 -26.65 -9.73
N ASP A 61 9.51 -25.51 -10.41
CA ASP A 61 10.63 -24.57 -10.31
C ASP A 61 10.19 -23.28 -9.58
N ARG A 62 9.80 -23.42 -8.30
CA ARG A 62 9.80 -22.27 -7.37
C ARG A 62 11.19 -22.09 -6.77
N THR A 63 12.21 -21.99 -7.61
CA THR A 63 13.48 -21.41 -7.16
C THR A 63 13.24 -19.91 -6.96
N MET A 64 13.68 -19.35 -5.84
CA MET A 64 13.64 -17.90 -5.62
C MET A 64 14.63 -17.23 -6.59
N SER A 65 14.17 -16.96 -7.80
CA SER A 65 14.99 -16.33 -8.84
C SER A 65 15.07 -14.83 -8.62
N LEU A 66 16.29 -14.29 -8.76
CA LEU A 66 16.57 -12.85 -8.75
C LEU A 66 16.32 -12.19 -10.11
N ASP A 67 15.95 -12.96 -11.14
CA ASP A 67 15.64 -12.48 -12.48
C ASP A 67 14.70 -11.26 -12.53
N PRO A 68 13.65 -11.16 -11.68
CA PRO A 68 12.75 -10.01 -11.71
C PRO A 68 13.42 -8.69 -11.32
N ILE A 69 14.51 -8.73 -10.56
CA ILE A 69 15.27 -7.55 -10.12
C ILE A 69 16.40 -7.26 -11.11
N LEU A 70 17.13 -8.29 -11.54
CA LEU A 70 18.28 -8.14 -12.46
C LEU A 70 17.86 -7.69 -13.87
N ASN A 71 16.66 -8.05 -14.31
CA ASN A 71 16.10 -7.62 -15.60
C ASN A 71 15.14 -6.42 -15.47
N ALA A 72 15.06 -5.78 -14.30
CA ALA A 72 14.27 -4.58 -14.13
C ALA A 72 14.94 -3.37 -14.80
N PRO A 73 14.17 -2.31 -15.16
CA PRO A 73 14.74 -1.06 -15.64
C PRO A 73 15.80 -0.49 -14.68
N ALA A 74 16.78 0.24 -15.22
CA ALA A 74 17.94 0.71 -14.46
C ALA A 74 17.54 1.55 -13.24
N GLU A 75 16.50 2.38 -13.38
CA GLU A 75 15.93 3.20 -12.31
C GLU A 75 15.41 2.35 -11.13
N VAL A 76 14.86 1.17 -11.39
CA VAL A 76 14.39 0.25 -10.33
C VAL A 76 15.56 -0.39 -9.61
N GLN A 77 16.61 -0.80 -10.33
CA GLN A 77 17.81 -1.39 -9.73
C GLN A 77 18.52 -0.37 -8.82
N VAL A 78 18.72 0.85 -9.33
CA VAL A 78 19.30 1.96 -8.58
C VAL A 78 18.45 2.29 -7.35
N HIS A 79 17.11 2.29 -7.49
CA HIS A 79 16.21 2.54 -6.37
C HIS A 79 16.35 1.48 -5.27
N VAL A 80 16.41 0.20 -5.63
CA VAL A 80 16.57 -0.90 -4.68
C VAL A 80 17.91 -0.81 -3.96
N LEU A 81 19.00 -0.57 -4.69
CA LEU A 81 20.33 -0.39 -4.07
C LEU A 81 20.35 0.81 -3.11
N ALA A 82 19.72 1.92 -3.51
CA ALA A 82 19.62 3.11 -2.67
C ALA A 82 18.78 2.86 -1.40
N VAL A 83 17.70 2.09 -1.49
CA VAL A 83 16.87 1.76 -0.31
C VAL A 83 17.66 0.89 0.68
N ILE A 84 18.42 -0.09 0.18
CA ILE A 84 19.25 -0.96 1.02
C ILE A 84 20.32 -0.12 1.74
N ALA A 85 21.01 0.77 1.01
CA ALA A 85 21.98 1.68 1.61
C ALA A 85 21.34 2.63 2.64
N ALA A 86 20.16 3.19 2.34
CA ALA A 86 19.47 4.13 3.22
C ALA A 86 18.99 3.47 4.53
N VAL A 87 18.42 2.26 4.45
CA VAL A 87 17.97 1.49 5.62
C VAL A 87 19.14 1.04 6.48
N THR A 88 20.25 0.62 5.85
CA THR A 88 21.42 0.15 6.59
C THR A 88 22.21 1.28 7.24
N LEU A 89 22.52 2.36 6.51
CA LEU A 89 23.33 3.47 7.02
C LEU A 89 22.58 4.35 8.04
N GLY A 90 21.26 4.45 7.92
CA GLY A 90 20.44 5.36 8.73
C GLY A 90 20.60 5.16 10.25
N PRO A 91 20.44 3.93 10.79
CA PRO A 91 20.62 3.68 12.22
C PRO A 91 22.02 4.05 12.71
N PHE A 92 23.06 3.74 11.95
CA PHE A 92 24.44 4.10 12.32
C PHE A 92 24.66 5.60 12.32
N ALA A 93 24.06 6.35 11.38
CA ALA A 93 24.18 7.80 11.37
C ALA A 93 23.36 8.47 12.51
N ILE A 94 22.16 7.96 12.79
CA ILE A 94 21.17 8.57 13.70
C ILE A 94 21.43 8.26 15.18
N TYR A 95 21.83 7.04 15.51
CA TYR A 95 21.96 6.58 16.89
C TYR A 95 23.39 6.61 17.44
N ARG A 96 24.37 6.94 16.60
CA ARG A 96 25.75 7.11 17.05
C ARG A 96 25.84 8.24 18.07
N ARG A 97 26.42 7.92 19.22
CA ARG A 97 26.55 8.82 20.38
C ARG A 97 27.58 9.93 20.16
N ARG A 98 28.61 9.70 19.34
CA ARG A 98 29.64 10.68 18.98
C ARG A 98 29.35 11.32 17.61
N ARG A 99 29.31 12.66 17.57
CA ARG A 99 29.17 13.46 16.33
C ARG A 99 30.55 13.80 15.76
N ASP A 100 31.30 12.76 15.45
CA ASP A 100 32.69 12.80 14.99
C ASP A 100 32.81 12.79 13.44
N ARG A 101 34.03 12.62 12.93
CA ARG A 101 34.28 12.48 11.48
C ARG A 101 33.47 11.32 10.88
N VAL A 102 33.32 10.22 11.63
CA VAL A 102 32.53 9.05 11.19
C VAL A 102 31.05 9.41 11.06
N HIS A 103 30.47 10.15 12.01
CA HIS A 103 29.10 10.66 11.87
C HIS A 103 28.92 11.50 10.60
N LYS A 104 29.89 12.35 10.25
CA LYS A 104 29.83 13.14 9.01
C LYS A 104 29.87 12.26 7.76
N ILE A 105 30.78 11.30 7.71
CA ILE A 105 30.90 10.37 6.57
C ILE A 105 29.61 9.57 6.39
N LEU A 106 29.14 8.91 7.45
CA LEU A 106 27.89 8.15 7.43
C LEU A 106 26.69 9.03 7.09
N GLY A 107 26.65 10.25 7.64
CA GLY A 107 25.61 11.22 7.35
C GLY A 107 25.59 11.62 5.88
N TYR A 108 26.74 11.91 5.27
CA TYR A 108 26.81 12.22 3.84
C TYR A 108 26.43 11.03 2.97
N LEU A 109 26.94 9.83 3.26
CA LEU A 109 26.57 8.62 2.53
C LEU A 109 25.06 8.36 2.61
N TRP A 110 24.48 8.49 3.80
CA TRP A 110 23.04 8.31 4.00
C TRP A 110 22.21 9.39 3.28
N VAL A 111 22.62 10.67 3.35
CA VAL A 111 21.94 11.75 2.63
C VAL A 111 22.00 11.53 1.12
N SER A 112 23.14 11.12 0.58
CA SER A 112 23.27 10.78 -0.84
C SER A 112 22.40 9.58 -1.22
N ALA A 113 22.38 8.52 -0.41
CA ALA A 113 21.51 7.36 -0.64
C ALA A 113 20.02 7.78 -0.64
N MET A 114 19.59 8.61 0.31
CA MET A 114 18.22 9.13 0.37
C MET A 114 17.87 10.01 -0.83
N ALA A 115 18.82 10.82 -1.32
CA ALA A 115 18.61 11.65 -2.52
C ALA A 115 18.46 10.78 -3.78
N VAL A 116 19.30 9.75 -3.96
CA VAL A 116 19.20 8.80 -5.07
C VAL A 116 17.91 7.99 -4.96
N LEU A 117 17.54 7.54 -3.76
CA LEU A 117 16.31 6.80 -3.48
C LEU A 117 15.08 7.61 -3.91
N ALA A 118 14.96 8.85 -3.43
CA ALA A 118 13.82 9.70 -3.76
C ALA A 118 13.84 10.15 -5.23
N GLY A 119 15.02 10.47 -5.77
CA GLY A 119 15.20 10.87 -7.16
C GLY A 119 14.80 9.76 -8.14
N SER A 120 15.33 8.56 -7.97
CA SER A 120 14.95 7.38 -8.78
C SER A 120 13.46 7.07 -8.65
N GLY A 121 12.87 7.24 -7.46
CA GLY A 121 11.45 7.03 -7.21
C GLY A 121 10.51 8.00 -7.96
N LEU A 122 11.01 9.14 -8.44
CA LEU A 122 10.23 10.06 -9.30
C LEU A 122 10.06 9.53 -10.73
N PHE A 123 10.89 8.58 -11.16
CA PHE A 123 10.82 7.98 -12.49
C PHE A 123 10.06 6.64 -12.49
N ILE A 124 9.65 6.15 -11.31
CA ILE A 124 8.90 4.90 -11.19
C ILE A 124 7.41 5.17 -11.41
N GLU A 125 6.91 4.68 -12.54
CA GLU A 125 5.49 4.70 -12.93
C GLU A 125 4.57 4.22 -11.79
N SER A 126 3.49 4.97 -11.58
CA SER A 126 2.56 4.69 -10.48
C SER A 126 1.41 3.78 -10.93
N ALA A 127 1.41 2.53 -10.46
CA ALA A 127 0.43 1.52 -10.89
C ALA A 127 -0.99 1.68 -10.29
N LEU A 128 -1.19 2.57 -9.31
CA LEU A 128 -2.39 2.56 -8.45
C LEU A 128 -3.41 3.68 -8.73
N TRP A 129 -3.01 4.75 -9.40
CA TRP A 129 -3.84 5.96 -9.55
C TRP A 129 -3.83 6.46 -11.00
N ALA A 130 -4.09 5.56 -11.95
CA ALA A 130 -4.19 5.88 -13.37
C ALA A 130 -5.32 6.90 -13.72
N MET A 131 -6.19 7.26 -12.75
CA MET A 131 -7.23 8.28 -12.93
C MET A 131 -6.73 9.74 -12.79
N LEU A 132 -5.57 10.01 -12.19
CA LEU A 132 -5.03 11.38 -11.98
C LEU A 132 -3.81 11.72 -12.87
N GLY A 133 -3.51 10.90 -13.87
CA GLY A 133 -2.31 11.04 -14.73
C GLY A 133 -1.13 10.18 -14.25
N PRO A 134 0.11 10.43 -14.72
CA PRO A 134 1.28 9.60 -14.38
C PRO A 134 1.71 9.69 -12.91
N PHE A 135 1.27 10.73 -12.18
CA PHE A 135 1.70 11.03 -10.82
C PHE A 135 0.86 10.34 -9.75
N GLY A 136 1.42 9.31 -9.11
CA GLY A 136 0.83 8.68 -7.92
C GLY A 136 1.45 9.11 -6.59
N PRO A 137 0.94 8.55 -5.46
CA PRO A 137 1.37 8.89 -4.10
C PRO A 137 2.87 8.77 -3.82
N ILE A 138 3.57 7.91 -4.57
CA ILE A 138 5.02 7.74 -4.46
C ILE A 138 5.77 9.01 -4.88
N HIS A 139 5.30 9.74 -5.90
CA HIS A 139 5.94 10.98 -6.34
C HIS A 139 5.82 12.07 -5.28
N LEU A 140 4.64 12.20 -4.67
CA LEU A 140 4.43 13.13 -3.54
C LEU A 140 5.35 12.79 -2.38
N LEU A 141 5.50 11.50 -2.06
CA LEU A 141 6.42 11.05 -1.03
C LEU A 141 7.88 11.36 -1.39
N SER A 142 8.30 11.14 -2.64
CA SER A 142 9.65 11.46 -3.10
C SER A 142 9.96 12.96 -2.99
N LEU A 143 9.04 13.83 -3.43
CA LEU A 143 9.20 15.28 -3.28
C LEU A 143 9.26 15.70 -1.80
N TRP A 144 8.41 15.10 -0.96
CA TRP A 144 8.42 15.32 0.48
C TRP A 144 9.75 14.89 1.12
N VAL A 145 10.30 13.74 0.71
CA VAL A 145 11.60 13.25 1.18
C VAL A 145 12.71 14.22 0.79
N LEU A 146 12.79 14.65 -0.46
CA LEU A 146 13.80 15.60 -0.93
C LEU A 146 13.72 16.94 -0.19
N TYR A 147 12.51 17.48 -0.01
CA TYR A 147 12.29 18.72 0.74
C TYR A 147 12.75 18.58 2.21
N THR A 148 12.35 17.50 2.87
CA THR A 148 12.69 17.25 4.27
C THR A 148 14.18 16.99 4.45
N LEU A 149 14.81 16.29 3.51
CA LEU A 149 16.25 16.05 3.46
C LEU A 149 17.01 17.38 3.35
N TRP A 150 16.59 18.26 2.44
CA TRP A 150 17.15 19.60 2.29
C TRP A 150 17.04 20.41 3.60
N ARG A 151 15.87 20.41 4.26
CA ARG A 151 15.70 21.06 5.56
C ARG A 151 16.62 20.49 6.64
N GLY A 152 16.79 19.17 6.67
CA GLY A 152 17.69 18.49 7.62
C GLY A 152 19.15 18.89 7.41
N VAL A 153 19.61 18.95 6.16
CA VAL A 153 20.96 19.43 5.81
C VAL A 153 21.11 20.91 6.15
N GLN A 154 20.10 21.73 5.88
CA GLN A 154 20.15 23.15 6.19
C GLN A 154 20.17 23.41 7.71
N ALA A 155 19.47 22.62 8.52
CA ALA A 155 19.57 22.69 9.98
C ALA A 155 21.01 22.39 10.46
N ALA A 156 21.67 21.38 9.86
CA ALA A 156 23.08 21.10 10.17
C ALA A 156 24.00 22.28 9.80
N ARG A 157 23.79 22.91 8.63
CA ARG A 157 24.56 24.09 8.20
C ARG A 157 24.37 25.30 9.11
N ARG A 158 23.15 25.49 9.64
CA ARG A 158 22.81 26.52 10.65
C ARG A 158 23.33 26.20 12.05
N ARG A 159 24.02 25.07 12.24
CA ARG A 159 24.48 24.59 13.56
C ARG A 159 23.34 24.44 14.57
N ASP A 160 22.17 23.99 14.09
CA ASP A 160 21.01 23.63 14.91
C ASP A 160 20.91 22.08 15.00
N PRO A 161 21.63 21.45 15.97
CA PRO A 161 21.67 20.00 16.10
C PRO A 161 20.35 19.40 16.58
N ALA A 162 19.54 20.16 17.32
CA ALA A 162 18.24 19.72 17.79
C ALA A 162 17.30 19.53 16.59
N LYS A 163 17.19 20.53 15.73
CA LYS A 163 16.37 20.46 14.53
C LYS A 163 16.92 19.45 13.51
N HIS A 164 18.24 19.44 13.29
CA HIS A 164 18.86 18.46 12.38
C HIS A 164 18.53 17.02 12.81
N SER A 165 18.81 16.66 14.07
CA SER A 165 18.60 15.29 14.55
C SER A 165 17.13 14.89 14.55
N LEU A 166 16.24 15.83 14.88
CA LEU A 166 14.80 15.62 14.81
C LEU A 166 14.37 15.33 13.36
N THR A 167 14.71 16.21 12.42
CA THR A 167 14.32 16.07 11.02
C THR A 167 14.85 14.77 10.41
N MET A 168 16.11 14.40 10.68
CA MET A 168 16.67 13.15 10.16
C MET A 168 15.99 11.90 10.75
N ARG A 169 15.61 11.94 12.04
CA ARG A 169 14.85 10.85 12.68
C ARG A 169 13.44 10.72 12.12
N GLU A 170 12.76 11.85 11.91
CA GLU A 170 11.43 11.85 11.30
C GLU A 170 11.49 11.31 9.87
N LEU A 171 12.49 11.73 9.08
CA LEU A 171 12.69 11.25 7.72
C LEU A 171 12.91 9.73 7.67
N TYR A 172 13.73 9.19 8.58
CA TYR A 172 13.98 7.75 8.65
C TYR A 172 12.75 6.96 9.09
N TRP A 173 12.13 7.30 10.22
CA TRP A 173 11.03 6.46 10.74
C TRP A 173 9.70 6.68 10.03
N GLN A 174 9.43 7.91 9.60
CA GLN A 174 8.16 8.24 8.96
C GLN A 174 8.27 7.98 7.46
N SER A 175 9.16 8.67 6.74
CA SER A 175 9.16 8.59 5.29
C SER A 175 9.67 7.26 4.75
N LEU A 176 10.78 6.73 5.28
CA LEU A 176 11.29 5.41 4.85
C LEU A 176 10.36 4.28 5.32
N GLY A 177 9.78 4.40 6.52
CA GLY A 177 8.76 3.48 7.02
C GLY A 177 7.49 3.45 6.15
N ILE A 178 6.94 4.62 5.83
CA ILE A 178 5.76 4.75 4.95
C ILE A 178 6.09 4.27 3.52
N ALA A 179 7.28 4.58 2.99
CA ALA A 179 7.73 4.07 1.69
C ALA A 179 7.78 2.53 1.68
N GLY A 180 8.32 1.93 2.75
CA GLY A 180 8.33 0.47 2.94
C GLY A 180 6.91 -0.10 2.96
N LEU A 181 5.97 0.54 3.66
CA LEU A 181 4.57 0.12 3.67
C LEU A 181 3.95 0.19 2.27
N PHE A 182 4.21 1.22 1.46
CA PHE A 182 3.68 1.30 0.10
C PHE A 182 4.09 0.14 -0.82
N THR A 183 5.15 -0.60 -0.47
CA THR A 183 5.51 -1.83 -1.21
C THR A 183 4.52 -2.98 -0.98
N LEU A 184 3.74 -2.93 0.11
CA LEU A 184 2.73 -3.92 0.47
C LEU A 184 1.34 -3.60 -0.11
N LEU A 185 1.20 -2.51 -0.87
CA LEU A 185 -0.06 -2.20 -1.55
C LEU A 185 -0.44 -3.33 -2.53
N PRO A 186 -1.73 -3.67 -2.63
CA PRO A 186 -2.20 -4.74 -3.51
C PRO A 186 -1.76 -4.48 -4.95
N GLY A 187 -1.29 -5.52 -5.63
CA GLY A 187 -0.76 -5.42 -6.99
C GLY A 187 0.74 -5.10 -7.08
N ARG A 188 1.42 -4.74 -5.98
CA ARG A 188 2.89 -4.61 -5.93
C ARG A 188 3.55 -5.99 -5.84
N ARG A 189 4.79 -6.09 -6.36
CA ARG A 189 5.56 -7.36 -6.38
C ARG A 189 5.77 -7.92 -4.96
N ILE A 190 6.13 -7.08 -4.00
CA ILE A 190 6.36 -7.50 -2.61
C ILE A 190 5.07 -7.97 -1.94
N ASN A 191 3.93 -7.29 -2.18
CA ASN A 191 2.62 -7.74 -1.71
C ASN A 191 2.29 -9.18 -2.15
N ARG A 192 2.55 -9.54 -3.42
CA ARG A 192 2.29 -10.90 -3.93
C ARG A 192 3.14 -11.98 -3.26
N VAL A 193 4.34 -11.63 -2.81
CA VAL A 193 5.25 -12.54 -2.11
C VAL A 193 4.84 -12.70 -0.64
N VAL A 194 4.44 -11.60 0.01
CA VAL A 194 4.09 -11.59 1.44
C VAL A 194 2.66 -12.07 1.71
N PHE A 195 1.72 -11.75 0.82
CA PHE A 195 0.29 -12.07 0.94
C PHE A 195 -0.21 -12.80 -0.33
N PRO A 196 0.21 -14.06 -0.55
CA PRO A 196 -0.13 -14.79 -1.78
C PRO A 196 -1.63 -15.09 -1.92
N GLU A 197 -2.29 -15.46 -0.83
CA GLU A 197 -3.71 -15.86 -0.83
C GLU A 197 -4.67 -14.70 -0.50
N THR A 198 -4.16 -13.60 0.06
CA THR A 198 -4.97 -12.49 0.56
C THR A 198 -4.37 -11.11 0.22
N PRO A 199 -4.23 -10.74 -1.07
CA PRO A 199 -3.62 -9.47 -1.48
C PRO A 199 -4.26 -8.23 -0.85
N GLU A 200 -5.57 -8.29 -0.60
CA GLU A 200 -6.39 -7.25 0.04
C GLU A 200 -5.87 -6.87 1.45
N VAL A 201 -5.32 -7.83 2.19
CA VAL A 201 -4.76 -7.62 3.54
C VAL A 201 -3.59 -6.64 3.50
N GLY A 202 -2.82 -6.62 2.41
CA GLY A 202 -1.74 -5.67 2.24
C GLY A 202 -2.23 -4.23 2.30
N GLY A 203 -3.37 -3.92 1.68
CA GLY A 203 -3.97 -2.58 1.75
C GLY A 203 -4.32 -2.18 3.19
N ALA A 204 -4.94 -3.09 3.94
CA ALA A 204 -5.27 -2.86 5.36
C ALA A 204 -4.02 -2.64 6.22
N VAL A 205 -2.97 -3.45 6.01
CA VAL A 205 -1.68 -3.30 6.71
C VAL A 205 -1.04 -1.95 6.42
N VAL A 206 -1.09 -1.48 5.17
CA VAL A 206 -0.58 -0.14 4.81
C VAL A 206 -1.36 0.94 5.55
N VAL A 207 -2.69 0.91 5.52
CA VAL A 207 -3.52 1.93 6.18
C VAL A 207 -3.25 1.96 7.67
N LEU A 208 -3.28 0.81 8.34
CA LEU A 208 -3.02 0.72 9.79
C LEU A 208 -1.60 1.18 10.11
N GLY A 209 -0.59 0.72 9.37
CA GLY A 209 0.80 1.10 9.59
C GLY A 209 1.05 2.60 9.42
N VAL A 210 0.49 3.21 8.36
CA VAL A 210 0.59 4.66 8.13
C VAL A 210 -0.10 5.43 9.25
N LEU A 211 -1.32 5.03 9.64
CA LEU A 211 -2.04 5.67 10.74
C LEU A 211 -1.28 5.58 12.06
N THR A 212 -0.67 4.43 12.37
CA THR A 212 0.17 4.27 13.56
C THR A 212 1.38 5.19 13.52
N ILE A 213 2.13 5.21 12.41
CA ILE A 213 3.31 6.07 12.25
C ILE A 213 2.93 7.55 12.41
N VAL A 214 1.85 7.99 11.76
CA VAL A 214 1.37 9.38 11.82
C VAL A 214 0.88 9.73 13.22
N THR A 215 0.12 8.85 13.87
CA THR A 215 -0.38 9.07 15.24
C THR A 215 0.78 9.19 16.23
N LEU A 216 1.75 8.28 16.15
CA LEU A 216 2.96 8.34 17.00
C LEU A 216 3.77 9.62 16.73
N ALA A 217 3.87 10.06 15.49
CA ALA A 217 4.51 11.33 15.14
C ALA A 217 3.78 12.54 15.77
N ILE A 218 2.45 12.58 15.69
CA ILE A 218 1.64 13.66 16.29
C ILE A 218 1.78 13.67 17.80
N ILE A 219 1.65 12.52 18.47
CA ILE A 219 1.83 12.41 19.92
C ILE A 219 3.24 12.84 20.33
N GLY A 220 4.26 12.38 19.58
CA GLY A 220 5.65 12.75 19.82
C GLY A 220 5.91 14.25 19.67
N ARG A 221 5.27 14.93 18.72
CA ARG A 221 5.35 16.39 18.56
C ARG A 221 4.65 17.13 19.69
N LYS A 222 3.44 16.71 20.07
CA LYS A 222 2.67 17.33 21.17
C LYS A 222 3.43 17.26 22.51
N ARG A 223 4.05 16.12 22.81
CA ARG A 223 4.88 15.94 24.02
C ARG A 223 6.09 16.88 24.09
N ARG A 224 6.62 17.31 22.94
CA ARG A 224 7.78 18.23 22.86
C ARG A 224 7.38 19.71 22.89
N GLY A 225 6.16 20.03 22.44
CA GLY A 225 5.63 21.40 22.45
C GLY A 225 5.01 21.82 23.78
N GLY A 226 4.71 20.88 24.68
CA GLY A 226 4.18 21.16 26.01
C GLY A 226 5.24 21.32 27.11
N THR A 227 6.53 21.29 26.76
CA THR A 227 7.67 21.37 27.70
C THR A 227 8.42 22.70 27.60
N THR A 228 7.77 23.74 27.07
CA THR A 228 8.33 25.10 26.93
C THR A 228 7.57 26.08 27.78
#